data_AF-A0ABD0TEL9-F1
#
_entry.id   AF-A0ABD0TEL9-F1
#
_cell.length_a   1.000
_cell.length_b   1.000
_cell.length_c   1.000
_cell.angle_alpha   90.00
_cell.angle_beta   90.00
_cell.angle_gamma   90.00
#
_symmetry.space_group_name_H-M   'P 1'
#
loop_
_entity.id
_entity.type
_entity.pdbx_description
1 polymer ?
#
loop_
_entity_poly.entity_id
_entity_poly.type
_entity_poly.pdbx_seq_one_letter_code
_entity_poly.pdbx_strand_id
1 'polypeptide(L)'
;MGKRKNKNQDRKKKISLVFDENKRKEFLCGFRKRKLERKKKAQEELQRMLKEEKRRIKQENKESYKKLIVSSRPIPDIEQLLQDEYEDEDVNVKIVELSSDTLQKRDLVIGQNKPKETIVKKDTPKKKDKVTQNIPGMGSDEESGEEESETEDSKDDNMKTKKEIKRMLKKQATKKIQKSKVFQMKSKLDRVKNKKKSQQKKGLQAKMQPRKDKSKKKIGRRKH
;
A
#
# COMPACT_ATOMS: atom_id res chain seq x y z
N MET A 1 -22.01 40.87 -1.33
CA MET A 1 -22.85 40.94 -0.11
C MET A 1 -22.89 39.57 0.57
N GLY A 2 -21.97 39.32 1.52
CA GLY A 2 -21.84 38.02 2.19
C GLY A 2 -22.88 37.82 3.29
N LYS A 3 -23.66 36.72 3.20
CA LYS A 3 -24.64 36.33 4.23
C LYS A 3 -23.91 35.95 5.52
N ARG A 4 -24.06 36.76 6.57
CA ARG A 4 -23.55 36.50 7.93
C ARG A 4 -24.24 35.25 8.49
N LYS A 5 -23.47 34.21 8.82
CA LYS A 5 -24.00 33.02 9.50
C LYS A 5 -24.35 33.38 10.94
N ASN A 6 -25.61 33.21 11.32
CA ASN A 6 -26.14 33.52 12.64
C ASN A 6 -25.47 32.65 13.73
N LYS A 7 -24.68 33.27 14.61
CA LYS A 7 -23.98 32.65 15.77
C LYS A 7 -24.91 32.13 16.89
N ASN A 8 -26.22 32.00 16.65
CA ASN A 8 -27.21 31.64 17.67
C ASN A 8 -27.62 30.15 17.67
N GLN A 9 -27.01 29.30 16.85
CA GLN A 9 -27.36 27.87 16.78
C GLN A 9 -26.73 26.98 17.88
N ASP A 10 -25.74 27.48 18.64
CA ASP A 10 -24.99 26.67 19.61
C ASP A 10 -25.40 26.88 21.09
N ARG A 11 -26.56 27.50 21.35
CA ARG A 11 -27.11 27.53 22.72
C ARG A 11 -27.60 26.13 23.07
N LYS A 12 -26.79 25.39 23.83
CA LYS A 12 -27.15 24.05 24.36
C LYS A 12 -28.52 24.13 25.00
N LYS A 13 -29.48 23.35 24.47
CA LYS A 13 -30.84 23.27 25.00
C LYS A 13 -30.77 22.84 26.47
N LYS A 14 -31.55 23.49 27.33
CA LYS A 14 -31.67 23.12 28.75
C LYS A 14 -32.14 21.66 28.83
N ILE A 15 -31.47 20.84 29.63
CA ILE A 15 -31.81 19.43 29.84
C ILE A 15 -32.77 19.35 31.03
N SER A 16 -34.03 19.00 30.78
CA SER A 16 -35.01 18.71 31.84
C SER A 16 -34.82 17.27 32.33
N LEU A 17 -34.48 17.11 33.61
CA LEU A 17 -34.44 15.80 34.27
C LEU A 17 -35.83 15.47 34.78
N VAL A 18 -36.53 14.58 34.08
CA VAL A 18 -37.84 14.05 34.49
C VAL A 18 -37.64 12.62 34.97
N PHE A 19 -38.22 12.29 36.12
CA PHE A 19 -38.12 10.96 36.70
C PHE A 19 -39.16 10.02 36.10
N ASP A 20 -38.74 9.27 35.08
CA ASP A 20 -39.59 8.24 34.47
C ASP A 20 -39.38 6.90 35.18
N GLU A 21 -40.38 6.44 35.91
CA GLU A 21 -40.31 5.16 36.64
C GLU A 21 -40.03 3.96 35.72
N ASN A 22 -40.55 3.99 34.49
CA ASN A 22 -40.31 2.95 33.50
C ASN A 22 -38.85 2.90 33.06
N LYS A 23 -38.24 4.07 32.76
CA LYS A 23 -36.80 4.16 32.45
C LYS A 23 -35.96 3.74 33.65
N ARG A 24 -36.41 4.02 34.88
CA ARG A 24 -35.75 3.55 36.11
C ARG A 24 -35.80 2.02 36.23
N LYS A 25 -36.97 1.40 36.02
CA LYS A 25 -37.11 -0.07 36.02
C LYS A 25 -36.24 -0.72 34.95
N GLU A 26 -36.22 -0.17 33.74
CA GLU A 26 -35.32 -0.62 32.67
C GLU A 26 -33.85 -0.42 33.02
N PHE A 27 -33.51 0.70 33.67
CA PHE A 27 -32.15 0.95 34.09
C PHE A 27 -31.70 -0.03 35.18
N LEU A 28 -32.55 -0.33 36.16
CA LEU A 28 -32.22 -1.25 37.25
C LEU A 28 -32.23 -2.72 36.81
N CYS A 29 -33.19 -3.16 36.00
CA CYS A 29 -33.28 -4.56 35.58
C CYS A 29 -32.52 -4.85 34.26
N GLY A 30 -32.17 -3.83 33.50
CA GLY A 30 -31.59 -3.93 32.15
C GLY A 30 -30.10 -4.23 32.08
N PHE A 31 -29.44 -4.65 33.16
CA PHE A 31 -27.99 -4.94 33.16
C PHE A 31 -27.57 -5.94 32.08
N ARG A 32 -28.37 -7.00 31.87
CA ARG A 32 -28.12 -7.99 30.81
C ARG A 32 -28.22 -7.36 29.43
N LYS A 33 -29.23 -6.52 29.18
CA LYS A 33 -29.42 -5.77 27.92
C LYS A 33 -28.19 -4.89 27.64
N ARG A 34 -27.79 -4.03 28.60
CA ARG A 34 -26.59 -3.20 28.49
C ARG A 34 -25.29 -3.99 28.30
N LYS A 35 -25.16 -5.16 28.94
CA LYS A 35 -23.99 -6.03 28.76
C LYS A 35 -23.93 -6.60 27.35
N LEU A 36 -25.08 -6.98 26.78
CA LEU A 36 -25.17 -7.44 25.39
C LEU A 36 -24.92 -6.30 24.40
N GLU A 37 -25.47 -5.12 24.63
CA GLU A 37 -25.23 -3.92 23.82
C GLU A 37 -23.75 -3.56 23.79
N ARG A 38 -23.08 -3.49 24.96
CA ARG A 38 -21.63 -3.23 25.03
C ARG A 38 -20.83 -4.28 24.25
N LYS A 39 -21.20 -5.57 24.36
CA LYS A 39 -20.57 -6.64 23.58
C LYS A 39 -20.79 -6.47 22.08
N LYS A 40 -22.01 -6.11 21.67
CA LYS A 40 -22.37 -5.89 20.27
C LYS A 40 -21.60 -4.69 19.70
N LYS A 41 -21.57 -3.57 20.42
CA LYS A 41 -20.80 -2.37 20.05
C LYS A 41 -19.31 -2.68 19.86
N ALA A 42 -18.70 -3.41 20.79
CA ALA A 42 -17.30 -3.82 20.66
C ALA A 42 -17.05 -4.75 19.45
N GLN A 43 -18.02 -5.62 19.09
CA GLN A 43 -17.92 -6.47 17.91
C GLN A 43 -18.05 -5.66 16.62
N GLU A 44 -19.00 -4.73 16.55
CA GLU A 44 -19.21 -3.83 15.42
C GLU A 44 -17.99 -2.92 15.20
N GLU A 45 -17.43 -2.36 16.27
CA GLU A 45 -16.20 -1.57 16.23
C GLU A 45 -15.02 -2.38 15.70
N LEU A 46 -14.80 -3.60 16.22
CA LEU A 46 -13.76 -4.49 15.70
C LEU A 46 -13.98 -4.82 14.21
N GLN A 47 -15.23 -5.04 13.79
CA GLN A 47 -15.55 -5.31 12.39
C GLN A 47 -15.30 -4.09 11.50
N ARG A 48 -15.62 -2.89 11.97
CA ARG A 48 -15.35 -1.63 11.28
C ARG A 48 -13.84 -1.45 11.09
N MET A 49 -13.06 -1.61 12.16
CA MET A 49 -11.59 -1.55 12.10
C MET A 49 -11.01 -2.57 11.10
N LEU A 50 -11.57 -3.80 11.04
CA LEU A 50 -11.13 -4.80 10.06
C LEU A 50 -11.46 -4.42 8.61
N LYS A 51 -12.59 -3.75 8.38
CA LYS A 51 -12.98 -3.28 7.04
C LYS A 51 -12.06 -2.14 6.60
N GLU A 52 -11.79 -1.19 7.49
CA GLU A 52 -10.88 -0.07 7.25
C GLU A 52 -9.45 -0.56 6.96
N GLU A 53 -8.96 -1.50 7.76
CA GLU A 53 -7.62 -2.08 7.56
C GLU A 53 -7.51 -2.84 6.22
N LYS A 54 -8.54 -3.62 5.86
CA LYS A 54 -8.61 -4.27 4.54
C LYS A 54 -8.64 -3.27 3.40
N ARG A 55 -9.37 -2.15 3.57
CA ARG A 55 -9.47 -1.09 2.56
C ARG A 55 -8.11 -0.42 2.38
N ARG A 56 -7.43 -0.08 3.48
CA ARG A 56 -6.08 0.51 3.48
C ARG A 56 -5.09 -0.37 2.76
N ILE A 57 -5.00 -1.66 3.14
CA ILE A 57 -4.06 -2.60 2.51
C ILE A 57 -4.41 -2.81 1.04
N LYS A 58 -5.70 -2.84 0.66
CA LYS A 58 -6.10 -2.95 -0.75
C LYS A 58 -5.69 -1.72 -1.57
N GLN A 59 -5.78 -0.52 -1.01
CA GLN A 59 -5.32 0.71 -1.65
C GLN A 59 -3.80 0.71 -1.82
N GLU A 60 -3.07 0.41 -0.76
CA GLU A 60 -1.61 0.30 -0.78
C GLU A 60 -1.12 -0.71 -1.83
N ASN A 61 -1.78 -1.87 -1.96
CA ASN A 61 -1.42 -2.85 -2.98
C ASN A 61 -1.77 -2.40 -4.40
N LYS A 62 -2.83 -1.62 -4.59
CA LYS A 62 -3.14 -1.04 -5.91
C LYS A 62 -2.09 -0.01 -6.29
N GLU A 63 -1.66 0.82 -5.35
CA GLU A 63 -0.62 1.81 -5.55
C GLU A 63 0.74 1.15 -5.82
N SER A 64 1.11 0.11 -5.06
CA SER A 64 2.35 -0.63 -5.33
C SER A 64 2.30 -1.33 -6.68
N TYR A 65 1.16 -1.91 -7.07
CA TYR A 65 0.98 -2.50 -8.40
C TYR A 65 1.11 -1.45 -9.51
N LYS A 66 0.48 -0.27 -9.33
CA LYS A 66 0.59 0.85 -10.27
C LYS A 66 2.04 1.31 -10.39
N LYS A 67 2.77 1.47 -9.27
CA LYS A 67 4.19 1.84 -9.29
C LYS A 67 5.02 0.84 -10.09
N LEU A 68 4.93 -0.45 -9.76
CA LEU A 68 5.64 -1.54 -10.43
C LEU A 68 5.34 -1.65 -11.94
N ILE A 69 4.10 -1.36 -12.35
CA ILE A 69 3.72 -1.47 -13.77
C ILE A 69 3.96 -0.20 -14.55
N VAL A 70 3.70 0.97 -13.96
CA VAL A 70 3.96 2.25 -14.63
C VAL A 70 5.47 2.42 -14.82
N SER A 71 6.29 2.02 -13.84
CA SER A 71 7.74 2.01 -14.00
C SER A 71 8.23 0.99 -15.02
N SER A 72 7.45 -0.05 -15.31
CA SER A 72 7.80 -1.07 -16.30
C SER A 72 7.23 -0.81 -17.70
N ARG A 73 6.52 0.30 -17.91
CA ARG A 73 6.06 0.68 -19.25
C ARG A 73 7.21 1.42 -19.95
N PRO A 74 7.50 1.12 -21.22
CA PRO A 74 8.43 1.93 -21.98
C PRO A 74 7.90 3.37 -22.01
N ILE A 75 8.75 4.32 -21.65
CA ILE A 75 8.45 5.75 -21.76
C ILE A 75 8.37 6.02 -23.27
N PRO A 76 7.26 6.57 -23.79
CA PRO A 76 7.20 6.89 -25.21
C PRO A 76 8.31 7.87 -25.58
N ASP A 77 8.97 7.60 -26.71
CA ASP A 77 10.01 8.47 -27.22
C ASP A 77 9.40 9.85 -27.57
N ILE A 78 10.19 10.90 -27.39
CA ILE A 78 9.75 12.30 -27.57
C ILE A 78 9.18 12.51 -28.98
N GLU A 79 9.73 11.84 -30.00
CA GLU A 79 9.24 11.87 -31.38
C GLU A 79 7.80 11.34 -31.55
N GLN A 80 7.40 10.36 -30.75
CA GLN A 80 6.06 9.76 -30.81
C GLN A 80 4.99 10.67 -30.18
N LEU A 81 5.38 11.49 -29.19
CA LEU A 81 4.52 12.52 -28.59
C LEU A 81 4.36 13.75 -29.50
N LEU A 82 5.38 14.07 -30.31
CA LEU A 82 5.35 15.16 -31.29
C LEU A 82 4.59 14.82 -32.58
N GLN A 83 4.27 13.54 -32.80
CA GLN A 83 3.50 13.06 -33.95
C GLN A 83 1.98 13.16 -33.76
N ASP A 84 1.50 13.48 -32.56
CA ASP A 84 0.07 13.72 -32.33
C ASP A 84 -0.36 15.00 -33.06
N GLU A 85 -0.85 14.85 -34.28
CA GLU A 85 -1.41 15.94 -35.09
C GLU A 85 -2.73 16.42 -34.44
N TYR A 86 -2.79 17.71 -34.10
CA TYR A 86 -4.02 18.34 -33.64
C TYR A 86 -4.80 18.83 -34.87
N GLU A 87 -5.94 18.20 -35.12
CA GLU A 87 -6.92 18.68 -36.09
C GLU A 87 -7.84 19.70 -35.39
N ASP A 88 -7.62 21.00 -35.63
CA ASP A 88 -8.62 22.04 -35.36
C ASP A 88 -9.48 22.25 -36.61
N GLU A 89 -10.76 22.61 -36.44
CA GLU A 89 -11.79 22.62 -37.51
C GLU A 89 -11.45 23.47 -38.75
N ASP A 90 -10.48 24.39 -38.66
CA ASP A 90 -10.07 25.27 -39.77
C ASP A 90 -8.57 25.20 -40.13
N VAL A 91 -7.68 24.61 -39.31
CA VAL A 91 -6.22 24.66 -39.52
C VAL A 91 -5.48 23.45 -38.92
N ASN A 92 -4.64 22.79 -39.72
CA ASN A 92 -3.71 21.75 -39.25
C ASN A 92 -2.36 22.38 -38.87
N VAL A 93 -1.95 22.27 -37.60
CA VAL A 93 -0.66 22.77 -37.11
C VAL A 93 0.29 21.60 -36.80
N LYS A 94 1.44 21.56 -37.49
CA LYS A 94 2.50 20.58 -37.25
C LYS A 94 3.68 21.21 -36.52
N ILE A 95 3.93 20.78 -35.28
CA ILE A 95 5.04 21.28 -34.47
C ILE A 95 6.29 20.45 -34.81
N VAL A 96 7.13 20.97 -35.70
CA VAL A 96 8.43 20.37 -36.06
C VAL A 96 9.54 21.33 -35.65
N GLU A 97 10.58 20.83 -34.97
CA GLU A 97 11.80 21.60 -34.74
C GLU A 97 12.51 21.85 -36.08
N LEU A 98 12.50 23.10 -36.56
CA LEU A 98 13.20 23.50 -37.76
C LEU A 98 14.64 23.87 -37.42
N SER A 99 15.60 23.04 -37.84
CA SER A 99 17.01 23.38 -37.78
C SER A 99 17.39 24.39 -38.86
N SER A 100 18.44 25.19 -38.61
CA SER A 100 18.98 26.17 -39.58
C SER A 100 19.21 25.58 -40.96
N ASP A 101 19.62 24.32 -41.02
CA ASP A 101 19.95 23.63 -42.26
C ASP A 101 18.70 23.28 -43.07
N THR A 102 17.58 22.96 -42.41
CA THR A 102 16.30 22.71 -43.08
C THR A 102 15.67 23.99 -43.62
N LEU A 103 15.84 25.10 -42.88
CA LEU A 103 15.38 26.42 -43.28
C LEU A 103 16.18 26.95 -44.49
N GLN A 104 17.49 26.69 -44.52
CA GLN A 104 18.37 27.03 -45.65
C GLN A 104 18.02 26.22 -46.92
N LYS A 105 17.73 24.92 -46.79
CA LYS A 105 17.38 24.06 -47.95
C LYS A 105 16.06 24.43 -48.63
N ARG A 106 15.14 25.03 -47.89
CA ARG A 106 13.85 25.48 -48.43
C ARG A 106 13.85 26.96 -48.86
N ASP A 107 15.03 27.58 -48.94
CA ASP A 107 15.24 28.97 -49.37
C ASP A 107 14.37 30.00 -48.62
N LEU A 108 13.92 29.68 -47.39
CA LEU A 108 13.16 30.60 -46.54
C LEU A 108 14.06 31.57 -45.77
N VAL A 109 15.38 31.38 -45.82
CA VAL A 109 16.34 32.21 -45.11
C VAL A 109 16.98 33.18 -46.10
N ILE A 110 16.63 34.46 -45.97
CA ILE A 110 17.44 35.55 -46.52
C ILE A 110 18.77 35.50 -45.76
N GLY A 111 19.84 35.13 -46.46
CA GLY A 111 21.16 34.86 -45.89
C GLY A 111 21.68 35.96 -44.96
N GLN A 112 22.69 35.64 -44.15
CA GLN A 112 23.29 36.61 -43.23
C GLN A 112 23.84 37.81 -44.02
N ASN A 113 23.31 39.02 -43.74
CA ASN A 113 23.76 40.24 -44.37
C ASN A 113 25.14 40.62 -43.79
N LYS A 114 26.21 40.05 -44.36
CA LYS A 114 27.59 40.34 -43.97
C LYS A 114 28.25 41.28 -44.97
N PRO A 115 28.94 42.33 -44.52
CA PRO A 115 29.82 43.08 -45.40
C PRO A 115 30.91 42.15 -45.94
N LYS A 116 31.29 42.33 -47.21
CA LYS A 116 32.34 41.52 -47.86
C LYS A 116 33.68 41.79 -47.18
N GLU A 117 34.07 40.93 -46.26
CA GLU A 117 35.42 40.91 -45.69
C GLU A 117 36.32 39.93 -46.43
N THR A 118 37.54 40.37 -46.69
CA THR A 118 38.59 39.66 -47.41
C THR A 118 39.04 38.43 -46.63
N ILE A 119 39.14 37.31 -47.35
CA ILE A 119 39.44 35.98 -46.83
C ILE A 119 40.87 35.99 -46.25
N VAL A 120 41.00 35.81 -44.94
CA VAL A 120 42.24 35.31 -44.32
C VAL A 120 41.92 33.97 -43.67
N LYS A 121 42.43 32.89 -44.28
CA LYS A 121 42.41 31.54 -43.72
C LYS A 121 43.20 31.53 -42.41
N LYS A 122 42.59 31.08 -41.32
CA LYS A 122 43.32 30.64 -40.13
C LYS A 122 42.80 29.27 -39.71
N ASP A 123 43.74 28.34 -39.71
CA ASP A 123 43.57 26.96 -39.33
C ASP A 123 43.28 26.81 -37.83
N THR A 124 42.37 25.90 -37.52
CA THR A 124 42.03 25.43 -36.17
C THR A 124 43.11 24.50 -35.61
N PRO A 125 43.28 24.45 -34.28
CA PRO A 125 43.45 23.13 -33.66
C PRO A 125 42.52 22.91 -32.44
N LYS A 126 42.01 21.67 -32.34
CA LYS A 126 41.34 21.09 -31.16
C LYS A 126 42.22 20.00 -30.53
N LYS A 127 42.32 19.97 -29.19
CA LYS A 127 42.29 18.80 -28.25
C LYS A 127 42.69 19.32 -26.84
N LYS A 128 41.78 19.31 -25.85
CA LYS A 128 41.43 18.24 -24.87
C LYS A 128 42.63 17.78 -24.03
N ASP A 129 42.54 17.98 -22.70
CA ASP A 129 42.69 16.92 -21.70
C ASP A 129 42.01 17.29 -20.36
N LYS A 130 41.25 16.32 -19.82
CA LYS A 130 40.59 16.37 -18.51
C LYS A 130 41.54 15.74 -17.50
N VAL A 131 41.95 16.50 -16.48
CA VAL A 131 42.64 15.94 -15.31
C VAL A 131 41.60 15.84 -14.18
N THR A 132 41.15 14.62 -13.90
CA THR A 132 40.44 14.31 -12.64
C THR A 132 41.49 14.17 -11.54
N GLN A 133 41.71 15.24 -10.78
CA GLN A 133 42.44 15.13 -9.52
C GLN A 133 41.47 14.62 -8.45
N ASN A 134 41.75 13.45 -7.89
CA ASN A 134 41.13 13.00 -6.65
C ASN A 134 41.52 13.99 -5.54
N ILE A 135 40.52 14.65 -4.97
CA ILE A 135 40.69 15.56 -3.83
C ILE A 135 40.84 14.68 -2.57
N PRO A 136 41.98 14.77 -1.84
CA PRO A 136 42.13 14.09 -0.56
C PRO A 136 41.05 14.56 0.44
N GLY A 137 40.23 13.63 0.96
CA GLY A 137 39.15 13.92 1.92
C GLY A 137 37.75 13.43 1.54
N MET A 138 37.57 12.83 0.35
CA MET A 138 36.29 12.24 -0.10
C MET A 138 36.37 10.70 -0.24
N GLY A 139 37.11 10.05 0.65
CA GLY A 139 37.10 8.59 0.78
C GLY A 139 35.87 8.17 1.58
N SER A 140 35.01 7.35 0.98
CA SER A 140 33.95 6.65 1.72
C SER A 140 34.57 5.47 2.46
N ASP A 141 34.88 5.66 3.75
CA ASP A 141 35.10 4.54 4.67
C ASP A 141 33.74 3.86 4.89
N GLU A 142 33.49 2.78 4.14
CA GLU A 142 32.41 1.85 4.44
C GLU A 142 32.87 0.93 5.57
N GLU A 143 32.59 1.32 6.81
CA GLU A 143 32.60 0.41 7.95
C GLU A 143 31.52 -0.66 7.72
N SER A 144 31.99 -1.90 7.52
CA SER A 144 31.19 -3.10 7.43
C SER A 144 30.47 -3.38 8.76
N GLY A 145 29.24 -2.86 8.88
CA GLY A 145 28.28 -3.28 9.88
C GLY A 145 27.58 -4.56 9.43
N GLU A 146 27.94 -5.68 10.03
CA GLU A 146 27.22 -6.96 9.93
C GLU A 146 25.80 -6.81 10.50
N GLU A 147 24.80 -6.65 9.63
CA GLU A 147 23.42 -7.00 9.95
C GLU A 147 22.94 -8.08 8.98
N GLU A 148 22.61 -9.24 9.57
CA GLU A 148 22.14 -10.47 8.94
C GLU A 148 21.04 -10.21 7.90
N SER A 149 21.41 -10.20 6.62
CA SER A 149 20.46 -10.45 5.54
C SER A 149 20.37 -11.94 5.30
N GLU A 150 19.25 -12.56 5.68
CA GLU A 150 18.85 -13.89 5.24
C GLU A 150 18.96 -13.99 3.71
N THR A 151 20.04 -14.59 3.24
CA THR A 151 20.22 -15.03 1.86
C THR A 151 19.37 -16.27 1.64
N GLU A 152 18.14 -16.08 1.16
CA GLU A 152 17.42 -17.13 0.43
C GLU A 152 17.11 -16.65 -1.00
N ASP A 153 17.85 -17.25 -1.93
CA ASP A 153 17.57 -17.39 -3.36
C ASP A 153 17.43 -16.12 -4.21
N SER A 154 18.56 -15.52 -4.54
CA SER A 154 18.79 -14.90 -5.85
C SER A 154 18.81 -15.98 -6.93
N LYS A 155 17.63 -16.39 -7.39
CA LYS A 155 17.45 -17.15 -8.63
C LYS A 155 16.58 -16.35 -9.60
N ASP A 156 17.18 -16.09 -10.76
CA ASP A 156 16.63 -15.65 -12.03
C ASP A 156 16.14 -14.20 -12.13
N ASP A 157 16.95 -13.38 -12.83
CA ASP A 157 16.58 -12.16 -13.55
C ASP A 157 15.63 -12.44 -14.75
N ASN A 158 14.70 -13.37 -14.57
CA ASN A 158 13.56 -13.50 -15.46
C ASN A 158 12.55 -12.42 -15.08
N MET A 159 12.33 -11.48 -16.00
CA MET A 159 11.26 -10.48 -15.96
C MET A 159 9.98 -11.12 -15.41
N LYS A 160 9.68 -10.88 -14.12
CA LYS A 160 8.55 -11.50 -13.43
C LYS A 160 7.29 -11.27 -14.24
N THR A 161 6.63 -12.35 -14.65
CA THR A 161 5.44 -12.22 -15.48
C THR A 161 4.39 -11.38 -14.74
N LYS A 162 3.52 -10.66 -15.47
CA LYS A 162 2.43 -9.86 -14.86
C LYS A 162 1.59 -10.67 -13.84
N LYS A 163 1.50 -12.00 -14.03
CA LYS A 163 0.81 -12.93 -13.12
C LYS A 163 1.62 -13.18 -11.82
N GLU A 164 2.93 -13.34 -11.91
CA GLU A 164 3.80 -13.48 -10.74
C GLU A 164 3.84 -12.23 -9.88
N ILE A 165 3.93 -11.04 -10.49
CA ILE A 165 3.88 -9.77 -9.76
C ILE A 165 2.58 -9.67 -8.96
N LYS A 166 1.43 -10.03 -9.57
CA LYS A 166 0.13 -10.09 -8.88
C LYS A 166 0.12 -11.10 -7.73
N ARG A 167 0.70 -12.29 -7.92
CA ARG A 167 0.79 -13.32 -6.87
C ARG A 167 1.69 -12.85 -5.71
N MET A 168 2.82 -12.23 -5.99
CA MET A 168 3.73 -11.69 -4.98
C MET A 168 3.05 -10.58 -4.17
N LEU A 169 2.43 -9.60 -4.82
CA LEU A 169 1.67 -8.54 -4.13
C LEU A 169 0.54 -9.13 -3.28
N LYS A 170 -0.20 -10.13 -3.80
CA LYS A 170 -1.25 -10.80 -3.03
C LYS A 170 -0.70 -11.49 -1.79
N LYS A 171 0.44 -12.18 -1.89
CA LYS A 171 1.13 -12.81 -0.74
C LYS A 171 1.53 -11.74 0.29
N GLN A 172 2.17 -10.65 -0.15
CA GLN A 172 2.54 -9.53 0.71
C GLN A 172 1.31 -8.91 1.39
N ALA A 173 0.22 -8.68 0.65
CA ALA A 173 -1.05 -8.20 1.19
C ALA A 173 -1.60 -9.10 2.29
N THR A 174 -1.62 -10.42 2.08
CA THR A 174 -2.11 -11.37 3.08
C THR A 174 -1.23 -11.41 4.32
N LYS A 175 0.10 -11.31 4.17
CA LYS A 175 1.03 -11.22 5.30
C LYS A 175 0.80 -9.92 6.09
N LYS A 176 0.63 -8.77 5.41
CA LYS A 176 0.30 -7.49 6.05
C LYS A 176 -1.02 -7.56 6.83
N ILE A 177 -2.07 -8.15 6.24
CA ILE A 177 -3.36 -8.36 6.91
C ILE A 177 -3.18 -9.24 8.16
N GLN A 178 -2.45 -10.34 8.05
CA GLN A 178 -2.23 -11.26 9.17
C GLN A 178 -1.43 -10.63 10.31
N LYS A 179 -0.44 -9.78 9.99
CA LYS A 179 0.37 -9.06 10.98
C LYS A 179 -0.38 -7.88 11.63
N SER A 180 -1.46 -7.38 11.02
CA SER A 180 -2.21 -6.23 11.57
C SER A 180 -2.74 -6.49 12.99
N LYS A 181 -2.64 -5.48 13.85
CA LYS A 181 -3.09 -5.56 15.26
C LYS A 181 -4.56 -5.97 15.37
N VAL A 182 -5.40 -5.43 14.49
CA VAL A 182 -6.84 -5.71 14.46
C VAL A 182 -7.11 -7.18 14.12
N PHE A 183 -6.40 -7.74 13.14
CA PHE A 183 -6.52 -9.15 12.78
C PHE A 183 -5.98 -10.08 13.87
N GLN A 184 -4.85 -9.72 14.49
CA GLN A 184 -4.32 -10.46 15.64
C GLN A 184 -5.30 -10.47 16.82
N MET A 185 -5.94 -9.33 17.13
CA MET A 185 -6.98 -9.25 18.16
C MET A 185 -8.16 -10.17 17.85
N LYS A 186 -8.64 -10.19 16.59
CA LYS A 186 -9.68 -11.12 16.16
C LYS A 186 -9.24 -12.58 16.29
N SER A 187 -8.04 -12.93 15.83
CA SER A 187 -7.49 -14.27 15.92
C SER A 187 -7.39 -14.76 17.37
N LYS A 188 -6.94 -13.91 18.29
CA LYS A 188 -6.93 -14.19 19.74
C LYS A 188 -8.33 -14.47 20.28
N LEU A 189 -9.33 -13.65 19.92
CA LEU A 189 -10.72 -13.87 20.33
C LEU A 189 -11.28 -15.19 19.80
N ASP A 190 -11.00 -15.51 18.54
CA ASP A 190 -11.46 -16.75 17.91
C ASP A 190 -10.75 -17.97 18.50
N ARG A 191 -9.46 -17.87 18.87
CA ARG A 191 -8.73 -18.91 19.61
C ARG A 191 -9.37 -19.22 20.95
N VAL A 192 -9.74 -18.18 21.72
CA VAL A 192 -10.43 -18.36 23.01
C VAL A 192 -11.80 -19.00 22.82
N LYS A 193 -12.58 -18.54 21.83
CA LYS A 193 -13.89 -19.14 21.49
C LYS A 193 -13.74 -20.60 21.09
N ASN A 194 -12.77 -20.93 20.25
CA ASN A 194 -12.51 -22.28 19.78
C ASN A 194 -12.04 -23.20 20.91
N LYS A 195 -11.19 -22.71 21.81
CA LYS A 195 -10.77 -23.44 23.02
C LYS A 195 -11.98 -23.79 23.90
N LYS A 196 -12.88 -22.82 24.14
CA LYS A 196 -14.11 -23.05 24.92
C LYS A 196 -15.03 -24.06 24.25
N LYS A 197 -15.26 -23.94 22.93
CA LYS A 197 -16.06 -24.90 22.16
C LYS A 197 -15.46 -26.30 22.18
N SER A 198 -14.14 -26.42 22.04
CA SER A 198 -13.44 -27.70 22.09
C SER A 198 -13.58 -28.38 23.46
N GLN A 199 -13.42 -27.61 24.55
CA GLN A 199 -13.61 -28.13 25.91
C GLN A 199 -15.05 -28.62 26.15
N GLN A 200 -16.05 -27.86 25.69
CA GLN A 200 -17.45 -28.28 25.75
C GLN A 200 -17.69 -29.58 24.98
N LYS A 201 -17.18 -29.67 23.74
CA LYS A 201 -17.30 -30.88 22.91
C LYS A 201 -16.60 -32.08 23.54
N LYS A 202 -15.40 -31.92 24.10
CA LYS A 202 -14.69 -32.98 24.84
C LYS A 202 -15.48 -33.44 26.05
N GLY A 203 -16.08 -32.53 26.82
CA GLY A 203 -16.95 -32.88 27.93
C GLY A 203 -18.18 -33.68 27.51
N LEU A 204 -18.80 -33.32 26.39
CA LEU A 204 -19.93 -34.07 25.82
C LEU A 204 -19.49 -35.46 25.32
N GLN A 205 -18.39 -35.54 24.56
CA GLN A 205 -17.86 -36.81 24.07
C GLN A 205 -17.40 -37.73 25.21
N ALA A 206 -16.81 -37.21 26.28
CA ALA A 206 -16.42 -37.98 27.46
C ALA A 206 -17.63 -38.54 28.23
N LYS A 207 -18.79 -37.87 28.18
CA LYS A 207 -20.05 -38.39 28.72
C LYS A 207 -20.68 -39.46 27.84
N MET A 208 -20.46 -39.38 26.52
CA MET A 208 -21.00 -40.34 25.54
C MET A 208 -20.14 -41.59 25.35
N GLN A 209 -18.85 -41.54 25.70
CA GLN A 209 -17.97 -42.71 25.62
C GLN A 209 -18.34 -43.71 26.73
N PRO A 210 -18.77 -44.94 26.40
CA PRO A 210 -18.94 -45.98 27.42
C PRO A 210 -17.59 -46.24 28.09
N ARG A 211 -17.56 -46.34 29.42
CA ARG A 211 -16.38 -46.70 30.21
C ARG A 211 -15.92 -48.12 29.88
N LYS A 212 -15.36 -48.36 28.70
CA LYS A 212 -14.80 -49.66 28.34
C LYS A 212 -13.39 -49.79 28.94
N ASP A 213 -13.28 -50.79 29.83
CA ASP A 213 -12.07 -51.56 30.13
C ASP A 213 -10.90 -50.86 30.85
N LYS A 214 -11.14 -50.37 32.08
CA LYS A 214 -10.06 -50.21 33.08
C LYS A 214 -9.83 -51.45 33.96
N SER A 215 -10.61 -52.53 33.79
CA SER A 215 -10.59 -53.69 34.69
C SER A 215 -9.60 -54.81 34.34
N LYS A 216 -8.94 -54.80 33.16
CA LYS A 216 -8.12 -55.95 32.72
C LYS A 216 -6.60 -55.88 32.98
N LYS A 217 -6.08 -54.84 33.64
CA LYS A 217 -4.61 -54.66 33.82
C LYS A 217 -4.04 -54.99 35.21
N LYS A 218 -4.80 -55.65 36.11
CA LYS A 218 -4.38 -55.92 37.50
C LYS A 218 -4.23 -57.40 37.92
N ILE A 219 -4.18 -58.36 36.98
CA ILE A 219 -4.08 -59.80 37.34
C ILE A 219 -2.69 -60.42 37.09
N GLY A 220 -1.70 -59.67 36.59
CA GLY A 220 -0.36 -60.22 36.27
C GLY A 220 0.80 -59.83 37.21
N ARG A 221 0.55 -59.14 38.34
CA ARG A 221 1.61 -58.67 39.26
C ARG A 221 1.32 -59.06 40.71
N ARG A 222 1.34 -60.35 40.99
CA ARG A 222 1.68 -60.89 42.31
C ARG A 222 2.56 -62.11 42.08
N LYS A 223 3.87 -61.94 42.28
CA LYS A 223 4.81 -63.05 42.49
C LYS A 223 4.71 -63.45 43.96
N HIS A 224 4.59 -64.74 44.22
CA HIS A 224 5.46 -65.43 45.16
C HIS A 224 5.52 -66.91 44.79
#